data_AF-A0A959JAQ6-F1
#
_entry.id   AF-A0A959JAQ6-F1
#
_cell.length_a   1.000
_cell.length_b   1.000
_cell.length_c   1.000
_cell.angle_alpha   90.00
_cell.angle_beta   90.00
_cell.angle_gamma   90.00
#
_symmetry.space_group_name_H-M   'P 1'
#
loop_
_entity.id
_entity.type
_entity.pdbx_description
1 polymer ?
#
loop_
_entity_poly.entity_id
_entity_poly.type
_entity_poly.pdbx_seq_one_letter_code
_entity_poly.pdbx_strand_id
1 'polypeptide(L)'
;MQTVINKLNQEKSAYILFASALLISFFLFFIDEGNYNLGWMSNLGNWLVFLIYLGLLFGTQLIIAWLLFKFTSFRSERAYLLTSGGIGVALALVIAFWAFS
;
A
#
# COMPACT_ATOMS: atom_id res chain seq x y z
N MET A 1 -0.90 -17.46 25.26
CA MET A 1 -1.92 -16.39 25.18
C MET A 1 -1.43 -15.17 24.41
N GLN A 2 -0.24 -14.61 24.72
CA GLN A 2 0.34 -13.48 23.96
C GLN A 2 0.61 -13.77 22.47
N THR A 3 0.97 -15.00 22.11
CA THR A 3 1.23 -15.41 20.70
C THR A 3 -0.01 -15.34 19.80
N VAL A 4 -1.20 -15.67 20.33
CA VAL A 4 -2.46 -15.59 19.58
C VAL A 4 -2.88 -14.13 19.36
N ILE A 5 -2.69 -13.28 20.38
CA ILE A 5 -2.98 -11.84 20.31
C ILE A 5 -2.07 -11.16 19.27
N ASN A 6 -0.77 -11.49 19.27
CA ASN A 6 0.17 -10.92 18.29
C ASN A 6 -0.17 -11.33 16.85
N LYS A 7 -0.58 -12.59 16.63
CA LYS A 7 -0.99 -13.06 15.30
C LYS A 7 -2.28 -12.36 14.81
N LEU A 8 -3.27 -12.18 15.70
CA LEU A 8 -4.48 -11.42 15.41
C LEU A 8 -4.20 -9.95 15.07
N ASN A 9 -3.29 -9.29 15.81
CA ASN A 9 -2.90 -7.92 15.51
C ASN A 9 -2.10 -7.82 14.21
N GLN A 10 -1.31 -8.83 13.87
CA GLN A 10 -0.61 -8.90 12.59
C GLN A 10 -1.58 -9.04 11.41
N GLU A 11 -2.62 -9.88 11.52
CA GLU A 11 -3.64 -10.01 10.48
C GLU A 11 -4.47 -8.73 10.32
N LYS A 12 -4.88 -8.09 11.44
CA LYS A 12 -5.51 -6.76 11.39
C LYS A 12 -4.64 -5.72 10.70
N SER A 13 -3.34 -5.73 10.97
CA SER A 13 -2.38 -4.81 10.35
C SER A 13 -2.30 -5.01 8.83
N ALA A 14 -2.36 -6.26 8.35
CA ALA A 14 -2.38 -6.55 6.92
C ALA A 14 -3.65 -6.03 6.24
N TYR A 15 -4.83 -6.18 6.86
CA TYR A 15 -6.07 -5.63 6.33
C TYR A 15 -6.04 -4.10 6.24
N ILE A 16 -5.45 -3.42 7.24
CA ILE A 16 -5.28 -1.96 7.23
C ILE A 16 -4.36 -1.52 6.09
N LEU A 17 -3.22 -2.21 5.90
CA LEU A 17 -2.30 -1.94 4.80
C LEU A 17 -2.98 -2.16 3.44
N PHE A 18 -3.75 -3.23 3.29
CA PHE A 18 -4.50 -3.50 2.07
C PHE A 18 -5.54 -2.40 1.78
N ALA A 19 -6.33 -2.00 2.78
CA ALA A 19 -7.31 -0.92 2.64
C ALA A 19 -6.64 0.41 2.27
N SER A 20 -5.47 0.69 2.88
CA SER A 20 -4.65 1.87 2.53
C SER A 20 -4.16 1.80 1.09
N ALA A 21 -3.59 0.66 0.68
CA ALA A 21 -3.10 0.48 -0.68
C ALA A 21 -4.22 0.63 -1.72
N LEU A 22 -5.41 0.11 -1.42
CA LEU A 22 -6.60 0.23 -2.26
C LEU A 22 -7.04 1.69 -2.42
N LEU A 23 -7.18 2.42 -1.31
CA LEU A 23 -7.55 3.84 -1.33
C LEU A 23 -6.54 4.69 -2.11
N ILE A 24 -5.24 4.46 -1.88
CA ILE A 24 -4.17 5.22 -2.53
C ILE A 24 -4.13 4.91 -4.02
N SER A 25 -4.28 3.63 -4.40
CA SER A 25 -4.33 3.25 -5.82
C SER A 25 -5.52 3.91 -6.50
N PHE A 26 -6.72 3.85 -5.91
CA PHE A 26 -7.89 4.54 -6.47
C PHE A 26 -7.66 6.05 -6.60
N PHE A 27 -7.06 6.68 -5.59
CA PHE A 27 -6.76 8.11 -5.61
C PHE A 27 -5.75 8.48 -6.70
N LEU A 28 -4.70 7.68 -6.90
CA LEU A 28 -3.70 7.90 -7.96
C LEU A 28 -4.35 7.82 -9.35
N PHE A 29 -5.12 6.77 -9.63
CA PHE A 29 -5.80 6.62 -10.92
C PHE A 29 -6.88 7.69 -11.13
N PHE A 30 -7.55 8.12 -10.05
CA PHE A 30 -8.52 9.21 -10.11
C PHE A 30 -7.90 10.56 -10.50
N ILE A 31 -6.68 10.84 -10.04
CA ILE A 31 -5.94 12.05 -10.41
C ILE A 31 -5.33 11.91 -11.81
N ASP A 32 -4.77 10.75 -12.14
CA ASP A 32 -4.13 10.48 -13.44
C ASP A 32 -5.09 10.65 -14.62
N GLU A 33 -6.39 10.33 -14.43
CA GLU A 33 -7.41 10.53 -15.45
C GLU A 33 -7.67 12.02 -15.79
N GLY A 34 -7.32 12.96 -14.91
CA GLY A 34 -7.43 14.42 -15.13
C GLY A 34 -8.86 14.98 -15.18
N ASN A 35 -9.85 14.16 -15.48
CA ASN A 35 -11.29 14.51 -15.52
C ASN A 35 -12.03 14.20 -14.21
N TYR A 36 -11.33 13.72 -13.17
CA TYR A 36 -11.90 13.35 -11.87
C TYR A 36 -13.14 12.44 -11.98
N ASN A 37 -13.10 11.56 -12.98
CA ASN A 37 -14.04 10.48 -13.18
C ASN A 37 -13.27 9.16 -13.07
N LEU A 38 -13.96 8.04 -12.92
CA LEU A 38 -13.35 6.70 -13.02
C LEU A 38 -13.68 6.09 -14.39
N GLY A 39 -13.73 6.93 -15.43
CA GLY A 39 -14.04 6.52 -16.79
C GLY A 39 -12.98 5.56 -17.34
N TRP A 40 -11.73 5.69 -16.88
CA TRP A 40 -10.67 4.74 -17.17
C TRP A 40 -11.01 3.32 -16.66
N MET A 41 -11.76 3.19 -15.56
CA MET A 41 -12.22 1.87 -15.07
C MET A 41 -13.42 1.30 -15.84
N SER A 42 -13.88 1.94 -16.91
CA SER A 42 -14.92 1.34 -17.78
C SER A 42 -14.42 0.14 -18.59
N ASN A 43 -13.10 0.04 -18.81
CA ASN A 43 -12.48 -1.03 -19.59
C ASN A 43 -11.88 -2.11 -18.67
N LEU A 44 -12.19 -3.38 -18.93
CA LEU A 44 -11.63 -4.53 -18.20
C LEU A 44 -10.09 -4.59 -18.24
N GLY A 45 -9.44 -4.13 -19.31
CA GLY A 45 -7.97 -4.09 -19.38
C GLY A 45 -7.36 -3.16 -18.34
N ASN A 46 -8.04 -2.06 -18.01
CA ASN A 46 -7.57 -1.08 -17.03
C ASN A 46 -7.71 -1.59 -15.60
N TRP A 47 -8.71 -2.45 -15.33
CA TRP A 47 -8.79 -3.18 -14.07
C TRP A 47 -7.58 -4.09 -13.83
N LEU A 48 -7.04 -4.71 -14.89
CA LEU A 48 -5.83 -5.53 -14.75
C LEU A 48 -4.61 -4.69 -14.41
N VAL A 49 -4.45 -3.52 -15.04
CA VAL A 49 -3.39 -2.55 -14.70
C VAL A 49 -3.55 -2.07 -13.26
N PHE A 50 -4.77 -1.73 -12.83
CA PHE A 50 -5.05 -1.35 -11.45
C PHE A 50 -4.64 -2.44 -10.45
N LEU A 51 -4.97 -3.71 -10.72
CA LEU A 51 -4.61 -4.82 -9.85
C LEU A 51 -3.09 -5.01 -9.74
N ILE A 52 -2.35 -4.78 -10.84
CA ILE A 52 -0.88 -4.83 -10.82
C ILE A 52 -0.33 -3.72 -9.92
N TYR A 53 -0.81 -2.47 -10.07
CA TYR A 53 -0.40 -1.35 -9.23
C TYR A 53 -0.75 -1.57 -7.75
N LEU A 54 -1.98 -2.03 -7.48
CA LEU A 54 -2.43 -2.35 -6.13
C LEU A 54 -1.56 -3.44 -5.49
N GLY A 55 -1.27 -4.51 -6.23
CA GLY A 55 -0.42 -5.60 -5.76
C GLY A 55 1.01 -5.15 -5.50
N LEU A 56 1.57 -4.29 -6.37
CA LEU A 56 2.92 -3.76 -6.20
C LEU A 56 3.00 -2.83 -4.99
N LEU A 57 2.04 -1.92 -4.83
CA LEU A 57 1.99 -0.98 -3.71
C LEU A 57 1.72 -1.68 -2.37
N PHE A 58 0.81 -2.65 -2.34
CA PHE A 58 0.59 -3.47 -1.16
C PHE A 58 1.82 -4.34 -0.83
N GLY A 59 2.45 -4.92 -1.85
CA GLY A 59 3.66 -5.72 -1.71
C GLY A 59 4.84 -4.92 -1.13
N THR A 60 5.08 -3.70 -1.62
CA THR A 60 6.13 -2.83 -1.07
C THR A 60 5.82 -2.43 0.37
N GLN A 61 4.56 -2.08 0.67
CA GLN A 61 4.13 -1.82 2.05
C GLN A 61 4.39 -3.00 2.98
N LEU A 62 4.08 -4.24 2.56
CA LEU A 62 4.35 -5.45 3.33
C LEU A 62 5.85 -5.70 3.54
N ILE A 63 6.67 -5.52 2.51
CA ILE A 63 8.13 -5.70 2.61
C ILE A 63 8.72 -4.68 3.59
N ILE A 64 8.31 -3.41 3.49
CA ILE A 64 8.78 -2.34 4.39
C ILE A 64 8.31 -2.60 5.81
N ALA A 65 7.04 -2.99 5.97
CA ALA A 65 6.50 -3.38 7.27
C ALA A 65 7.36 -4.52 7.86
N TRP A 66 7.57 -5.61 7.13
CA TRP A 66 8.42 -6.72 7.57
C TRP A 66 9.84 -6.28 7.93
N LEU A 67 10.45 -5.41 7.11
CA LEU A 67 11.79 -4.88 7.34
C LEU A 67 11.84 -4.05 8.63
N LEU A 68 10.88 -3.14 8.83
CA LEU A 68 10.77 -2.35 10.05
C LEU A 68 10.59 -3.26 11.27
N PHE A 69 9.74 -4.27 11.19
CA PHE A 69 9.55 -5.20 12.32
C PHE A 69 10.84 -5.94 12.68
N LYS A 70 11.67 -6.25 11.68
CA LYS A 70 12.95 -6.95 11.87
C LYS A 70 14.05 -6.04 12.44
N PHE A 71 14.09 -4.77 12.01
CA PHE A 71 15.22 -3.87 12.30
C PHE A 71 14.95 -2.82 13.38
N THR A 72 13.68 -2.59 13.75
CA THR A 72 13.33 -1.59 14.76
C THR A 72 12.42 -2.16 15.85
N SER A 73 12.81 -1.95 17.11
CA SER A 73 11.98 -2.23 18.28
C SER A 73 10.94 -1.12 18.51
N PHE A 74 10.15 -0.79 17.48
CA PHE A 74 9.06 0.16 17.65
C PHE A 74 8.04 -0.43 18.65
N ARG A 75 7.97 0.22 19.82
CA ARG A 75 7.10 -0.18 20.94
C ARG A 75 5.61 0.07 20.67
N SER A 76 5.26 0.76 19.58
CA SER A 76 3.89 1.14 19.24
C SER A 76 3.50 0.65 17.85
N GLU A 77 2.46 -0.19 17.79
CA GLU A 77 1.88 -0.72 16.53
C GLU A 77 1.43 0.41 15.58
N ARG A 78 1.05 1.57 16.11
CA ARG A 78 0.62 2.73 15.29
C ARG A 78 1.78 3.39 14.56
N ALA A 79 2.94 3.51 15.22
CA ALA A 79 4.14 4.09 14.61
C ALA A 79 4.62 3.23 13.44
N TYR A 80 4.50 1.91 13.58
CA TYR A 80 4.83 0.94 12.54
C TYR A 80 3.93 1.06 11.30
N LEU A 81 2.61 1.16 11.49
CA LEU A 81 1.66 1.29 10.37
C LEU A 81 1.84 2.61 9.62
N LEU A 82 2.07 3.71 10.34
CA LEU A 82 2.28 5.03 9.72
C LEU A 82 3.59 5.12 8.95
N THR A 83 4.67 4.57 9.49
CA THR A 83 6.00 4.61 8.83
C THR A 83 6.06 3.68 7.62
N SER A 84 5.53 2.46 7.71
CA SER A 84 5.48 1.53 6.57
C SER A 84 4.59 2.03 5.43
N GLY A 85 3.41 2.58 5.76
CA GLY A 85 2.51 3.19 4.78
C GLY A 85 3.17 4.38 4.07
N GLY A 86 3.74 5.33 4.83
CA GLY A 86 4.39 6.51 4.26
C GLY A 86 5.60 6.19 3.37
N ILE A 87 6.49 5.30 3.82
CA ILE A 87 7.67 4.90 3.04
C ILE A 87 7.25 4.11 1.79
N GLY A 88 6.24 3.24 1.89
CA GLY A 88 5.74 2.47 0.76
C GLY A 88 5.19 3.34 -0.36
N VAL A 89 4.43 4.39 0.00
CA VAL A 89 3.93 5.37 -0.96
C VAL A 89 5.07 6.15 -1.59
N ALA A 90 6.01 6.64 -0.79
CA ALA A 90 7.15 7.40 -1.30
C ALA A 90 7.99 6.58 -2.31
N LEU A 91 8.28 5.31 -1.99
CA LEU A 91 9.00 4.42 -2.91
C LEU A 91 8.22 4.12 -4.19
N ALA A 92 6.91 3.87 -4.08
CA ALA A 92 6.07 3.64 -5.26
C ALA A 92 6.07 4.86 -6.20
N LEU A 93 6.00 6.07 -5.64
CA LEU A 93 6.06 7.31 -6.41
C LEU A 93 7.43 7.53 -7.07
N VAL A 94 8.53 7.24 -6.37
CA VAL A 94 9.90 7.34 -6.93
C VAL A 94 10.08 6.36 -8.10
N ILE A 95 9.62 5.11 -7.94
CA ILE A 95 9.69 4.10 -9.00
C ILE A 95 8.84 4.53 -10.20
N ALA A 96 7.63 5.01 -9.97
CA ALA A 96 6.76 5.51 -11.03
C ALA A 96 7.40 6.69 -11.77
N PHE A 97 7.94 7.69 -11.04
CA PHE A 97 8.63 8.82 -11.66
C PHE A 97 9.80 8.37 -12.54
N TRP A 98 10.61 7.41 -12.07
CA TRP A 98 11.73 6.88 -12.85
C TRP A 98 11.28 6.07 -14.08
N ALA A 99 10.17 5.34 -13.99
CA ALA A 99 9.66 4.52 -15.10
C ALA A 99 9.02 5.34 -16.24
N PHE A 100 8.56 6.57 -15.96
CA PHE A 100 7.90 7.46 -16.93
C PHE A 100 8.74 8.69 -17.32
N SER A 101 9.98 8.80 -16.82
CA SER A 101 10.99 9.79 -17.20
C SER A 101 11.87 9.30 -18.33
#